data_AF-A0AAP0JS01-F1
#
_entry.id   AF-A0AAP0JS01-F1
#
_cell.length_a   1.000
_cell.length_b   1.000
_cell.length_c   1.000
_cell.angle_alpha   90.00
_cell.angle_beta   90.00
_cell.angle_gamma   90.00
#
_symmetry.space_group_name_H-M   'P 1'
#
loop_
_entity.id
_entity.type
_entity.pdbx_description
1 polymer ?
#
loop_
_entity_poly.entity_id
_entity_poly.type
_entity_poly.pdbx_seq_one_letter_code
_entity_poly.pdbx_strand_id
1 'polypeptide(L)' 'MASIRKFVHEFNSLGLPLNILINNAGILSLHFMLSKDNLEQHFAINYIESEAMLWMSRID' A
#
# COMPACT_ATOMS: atom_id res chain seq x y z
N MET A 1 -3.90 -4.50 -5.07
CA MET A 1 -2.44 -4.64 -5.40
C MET A 1 -1.90 -3.86 -6.61
N ALA A 2 -2.62 -3.71 -7.72
CA ALA A 2 -2.07 -3.07 -8.93
C ALA A 2 -1.61 -1.60 -8.70
N SER A 3 -2.32 -0.85 -7.85
CA SER A 3 -1.97 0.54 -7.51
C SER A 3 -0.62 0.66 -6.81
N ILE A 4 -0.34 -0.24 -5.87
CA ILE A 4 0.92 -0.28 -5.11
C ILE A 4 2.11 -0.55 -6.05
N ARG A 5 1.97 -1.54 -6.94
CA ARG A 5 3.03 -1.84 -7.93
C ARG A 5 3.29 -0.66 -8.86
N LYS A 6 2.24 0.03 -9.30
CA LYS A 6 2.38 1.24 -10.11
C LYS A 6 3.14 2.33 -9.36
N PHE A 7 2.76 2.61 -8.11
CA PHE A 7 3.45 3.59 -7.26
C PHE A 7 4.94 3.29 -7.14
N VAL A 8 5.33 2.03 -6.88
CA VAL A 8 6.75 1.69 -6.78
C VAL A 8 7.49 1.77 -8.10
N HIS A 9 6.87 1.37 -9.21
CA HIS A 9 7.47 1.58 -10.52
C HIS A 9 7.74 3.06 -10.78
N GLU A 10 6.78 3.93 -10.45
CA GLU A 10 6.93 5.39 -10.59
C GLU A 10 8.00 5.94 -9.64
N PHE A 11 8.02 5.54 -8.37
CA PHE A 11 9.05 5.97 -7.42
C PHE A 11 10.44 5.53 -7.86
N ASN A 12 10.61 4.26 -8.27
CA ASN A 12 11.90 3.73 -8.73
C ASN A 12 12.38 4.46 -10.00
N SER A 13 11.47 4.90 -10.86
CA SER A 13 11.82 5.68 -12.06
C SER A 13 12.44 7.05 -11.75
N LEU A 14 12.25 7.57 -10.52
CA LEU A 14 12.86 8.82 -10.09
C LEU A 14 14.37 8.67 -9.83
N GLY A 15 14.87 7.45 -9.61
CA GLY A 15 16.28 7.19 -9.31
C GLY A 15 16.77 7.81 -7.98
N LEU A 16 15.85 8.12 -7.06
CA LEU A 16 16.16 8.70 -5.76
C LEU A 16 16.22 7.61 -4.68
N PRO A 17 17.11 7.73 -3.68
CA PRO A 17 17.15 6.80 -2.56
C PRO A 17 15.89 6.95 -1.68
N LEU A 18 15.32 5.83 -1.23
CA LEU A 18 14.28 5.82 -0.20
C LEU A 18 14.94 5.88 1.19
N ASN A 19 14.85 7.02 1.87
CA ASN A 19 15.41 7.15 3.23
C ASN A 19 14.40 6.86 4.34
N ILE A 20 13.13 7.23 4.13
CA ILE A 20 12.06 7.09 5.11
C ILE A 20 10.78 6.68 4.39
N LEU A 21 10.15 5.60 4.85
CA LEU A 21 8.79 5.22 4.47
C LEU A 21 7.83 5.52 5.62
N ILE A 22 6.83 6.37 5.38
CA ILE A 22 5.76 6.65 6.34
C ILE A 22 4.48 5.98 5.83
N ASN A 23 4.19 4.81 6.36
CA ASN A 23 2.98 4.07 6.04
C ASN A 23 1.84 4.41 7.01
N ASN A 24 1.26 5.60 6.85
CA ASN A 24 0.21 6.13 7.72
C ASN A 24 -1.19 6.05 7.09
N ALA A 25 -1.32 5.49 5.89
CA ALA A 25 -2.62 5.37 5.23
C ALA A 25 -3.48 4.36 5.99
N GLY A 26 -4.69 4.78 6.35
CA GLY A 26 -5.68 3.92 6.97
C GLY A 26 -7.07 4.49 6.79
N ILE A 27 -8.06 3.62 6.68
CA ILE A 27 -9.47 4.00 6.60
C ILE A 27 -10.24 3.46 7.79
N LEU A 28 -11.30 4.19 8.14
CA LEU A 28 -12.33 3.74 9.05
C LEU A 28 -13.68 4.04 8.42
N SER A 29 -14.48 3.00 8.23
CA SER A 29 -15.87 3.04 7.77
C SER A 29 -16.75 2.27 8.75
N LEU A 30 -17.95 2.78 9.02
CA LEU A 30 -18.94 2.07 9.84
C LEU A 30 -19.72 1.01 9.05
N HIS A 31 -19.56 0.99 7.73
CA HIS A 31 -20.24 0.07 6.82
C HIS A 31 -19.25 -0.94 6.25
N PHE A 32 -19.65 -2.21 6.22
CA PHE A 32 -18.94 -3.26 5.50
C PHE A 32 -18.90 -2.91 4.02
N MET A 33 -17.70 -2.87 3.47
CA MET A 33 -17.47 -2.67 2.05
C MET A 33 -16.41 -3.65 1.57
N LEU A 34 -16.48 -4.00 0.28
CA LEU A 34 -15.49 -4.82 -0.38
C LEU A 34 -14.56 -3.91 -1.18
N SER A 35 -13.26 -4.22 -1.10
CA SER A 35 -12.24 -3.64 -1.98
C SER A 35 -12.39 -4.17 -3.41
N LYS A 36 -11.63 -3.57 -4.35
CA LYS A 36 -11.56 -4.04 -5.74
C LYS A 36 -11.08 -5.49 -5.86
N ASP A 37 -10.31 -5.96 -4.88
CA ASP A 37 -9.78 -7.32 -4.81
C ASP A 37 -10.74 -8.26 -4.03
N ASN A 38 -11.99 -7.83 -3.76
CA ASN A 38 -13.05 -8.57 -3.07
C ASN A 38 -12.70 -8.98 -1.61
N LEU A 39 -11.78 -8.25 -0.98
CA LEU A 39 -11.47 -8.35 0.45
C LEU A 39 -12.25 -7.28 1.23
N GLU A 40 -12.55 -7.55 2.50
CA GLU A 40 -13.10 -6.54 3.41
C GLU A 40 -12.20 -5.29 3.43
N GLN A 41 -12.80 -4.11 3.30
CA GLN A 41 -12.09 -2.88 2.95
C GLN A 41 -11.07 -2.45 4.01
N HIS A 42 -11.39 -2.58 5.30
CA HIS A 42 -10.43 -2.24 6.36
C HIS A 42 -9.25 -3.20 6.36
N PHE A 43 -9.51 -4.50 6.22
CA PHE A 43 -8.47 -5.51 6.16
C PHE A 43 -7.59 -5.32 4.92
N ALA A 44 -8.19 -5.01 3.77
CA ALA A 44 -7.47 -4.72 2.54
C ALA A 44 -6.52 -3.53 2.71
N ILE A 45 -6.99 -2.40 3.24
CA ILE A 45 -6.21 -1.16 3.28
C ILE A 45 -5.28 -1.11 4.50
N ASN A 46 -5.83 -1.29 5.70
CA ASN A 46 -5.09 -1.04 6.95
C ASN A 46 -4.07 -2.15 7.25
N TYR A 47 -4.28 -3.36 6.72
CA TYR A 47 -3.40 -4.50 6.96
C TYR A 47 -2.68 -4.93 5.68
N ILE A 48 -3.40 -5.42 4.67
CA ILE A 48 -2.77 -6.07 3.51
C ILE A 48 -1.95 -5.09 2.65
N GLU A 49 -2.51 -3.93 2.30
CA GLU A 49 -1.81 -2.92 1.51
C GLU A 49 -0.69 -2.25 2.32
N SER A 50 -0.95 -1.97 3.60
CA SER A 50 0.04 -1.47 4.56
C SER A 50 1.26 -2.40 4.67
N GLU A 51 1.03 -3.70 4.81
CA GLU A 51 2.07 -4.71 4.89
C GLU A 51 2.85 -4.81 3.56
N ALA A 52 2.14 -4.79 2.43
CA ALA A 52 2.77 -4.81 1.11
C ALA A 52 3.74 -3.64 0.95
N MET A 53 3.37 -2.42 1.36
CA MET A 53 4.25 -1.24 1.33
C MET A 53 5.52 -1.43 2.16
N LEU A 54 5.44 -2.10 3.31
CA LEU A 54 6.60 -2.42 4.14
C LEU A 54 7.57 -3.35 3.41
N TRP A 55 7.09 -4.39 2.72
CA TRP A 55 7.97 -5.25 1.91
C TRP A 55 8.70 -4.48 0.83
N MET A 56 8.05 -3.51 0.19
CA MET A 56 8.69 -2.78 -0.91
C MET A 56 9.84 -1.91 -0.42
N SER A 57 9.79 -1.40 0.82
CA SER A 57 10.93 -0.70 1.43
C SER A 57 12.14 -1.58 1.72
N ARG A 58 12.01 -2.90 1.58
CA ARG A 58 13.07 -3.89 1.86
C ARG A 58 13.62 -4.55 0.58
N ILE A 59 13.10 -4.20 -0.59
CA ILE A 59 13.57 -4.72 -1.87
C ILE A 59 14.50 -3.65 -2.46
N ASP A 60 15.80 -3.91 -2.34
CA ASP A 60 16.87 -3.18 -3.03
C ASP A 60 16.98 -3.68 -4.49
#